data_AF-A0A831WM25-F1
#
_entry.id   AF-A0A831WM25-F1
#
_cell.length_a   1.000
_cell.length_b   1.000
_cell.length_c   1.000
_cell.angle_alpha   90.00
_cell.angle_beta   90.00
_cell.angle_gamma   90.00
#
_symmetry.space_group_name_H-M   'P 1'
#
loop_
_entity.id
_entity.type
_entity.pdbx_description
1 polymer ?
#
loop_
_entity_poly.entity_id
_entity_poly.type
_entity_poly.pdbx_seq_one_letter_code
_entity_poly.pdbx_strand_id
1 'polypeptide(L)'
;AKELSTQPHIAKLVSIPYMCNIVCGMIEDTLKAFETEDLSLIQDFAERDDNLDTLRYSIFRECLTYMMEDQKNITRCANYIMIARYLERCGDHVCKIAEKIHFMMTGERIEVK
;
A
#
# COMPACT_ATOMS: atom_id res chain seq x y z
N ALA A 1 5.69 -10.02 -15.68
CA ALA A 1 5.16 -8.72 -16.16
C ALA A 1 4.59 -8.81 -17.59
N LYS A 2 5.33 -9.27 -18.60
CA LYS A 2 4.86 -9.38 -20.00
C LYS A 2 3.58 -10.21 -20.21
N GLU A 3 3.36 -11.26 -19.41
CA GLU A 3 2.18 -12.14 -19.53
C GLU A 3 0.87 -11.50 -19.03
N LEU A 4 0.95 -10.51 -18.14
CA LEU A 4 -0.23 -9.81 -17.62
C LEU A 4 -0.68 -8.66 -18.53
N SER A 5 0.23 -8.08 -19.34
CA SER A 5 -0.10 -6.92 -20.17
C SER A 5 -0.92 -7.28 -21.41
N THR A 6 -0.93 -8.55 -21.81
CA THR A 6 -1.63 -9.04 -23.00
C THR A 6 -3.02 -9.62 -22.69
N GLN A 7 -3.39 -9.76 -21.41
CA GLN A 7 -4.65 -10.34 -20.99
C GLN A 7 -5.61 -9.27 -20.44
N PRO A 8 -6.89 -9.24 -20.86
CA PRO A 8 -7.84 -8.22 -20.44
C PRO A 8 -8.12 -8.33 -18.96
N HIS A 9 -7.95 -7.26 -18.17
CA HIS A 9 -8.15 -7.26 -16.71
C HIS A 9 -9.47 -7.91 -16.29
N ILE A 10 -9.43 -8.78 -15.26
CA ILE A 10 -10.61 -9.53 -14.77
C ILE A 10 -11.69 -8.58 -14.26
N ALA A 11 -11.27 -7.49 -13.62
CA ALA A 11 -12.10 -6.39 -13.15
C ALA A 11 -11.43 -5.05 -13.45
N LYS A 12 -12.17 -3.95 -13.33
CA LYS A 12 -11.52 -2.65 -13.09
C LYS A 12 -10.88 -2.74 -11.71
N LEU A 13 -9.59 -3.06 -11.66
CA LEU A 13 -8.79 -3.21 -10.43
C LEU A 13 -8.57 -1.85 -9.76
N VAL A 14 -9.62 -1.03 -9.58
CA VAL A 14 -9.53 0.37 -9.12
C VAL A 14 -8.77 0.48 -7.79
N SER A 15 -8.90 -0.54 -6.94
CA SER A 15 -8.23 -0.61 -5.65
C SER A 15 -6.71 -0.68 -5.72
N ILE A 16 -6.11 -1.30 -6.76
CA ILE A 16 -4.64 -1.42 -6.85
C ILE A 16 -3.97 -0.08 -7.18
N PRO A 17 -4.37 0.66 -8.24
CA PRO A 17 -3.86 2.01 -8.47
C PRO A 17 -4.15 2.95 -7.30
N TYR A 18 -5.28 2.79 -6.62
CA TYR A 18 -5.60 3.58 -5.43
C TYR A 18 -4.61 3.30 -4.28
N MET A 19 -4.32 2.04 -3.96
CA MET A 19 -3.26 1.69 -2.99
C MET A 19 -1.91 2.27 -3.40
N CYS A 20 -1.55 2.21 -4.68
CA CYS A 20 -0.31 2.79 -5.19
C CYS A 20 -0.24 4.30 -4.92
N ASN A 21 -1.33 5.03 -5.16
CA ASN A 21 -1.39 6.47 -4.91
C ASN A 21 -1.22 6.80 -3.41
N ILE A 22 -1.81 6.01 -2.51
CA ILE A 22 -1.64 6.19 -1.06
C ILE A 22 -0.17 6.01 -0.68
N VAL A 23 0.46 4.91 -1.11
CA VAL A 23 1.87 4.61 -0.82
C VAL A 23 2.79 5.70 -1.37
N CYS A 24 2.60 6.11 -2.63
CA CYS A 24 3.37 7.20 -3.22
C CYS A 24 3.22 8.51 -2.43
N GLY A 25 2.00 8.87 -2.04
CA GLY A 25 1.74 10.04 -1.20
C GLY A 25 2.45 9.96 0.16
N MET A 26 2.42 8.81 0.83
CA MET A 26 3.14 8.62 2.09
C MET A 26 4.67 8.77 1.89
N ILE A 27 5.23 8.26 0.79
CA ILE A 27 6.65 8.44 0.48
C ILE A 27 6.98 9.92 0.27
N GLU A 28 6.18 10.63 -0.51
CA GLU A 28 6.36 12.07 -0.77
C GLU A 28 6.27 12.88 0.53
N ASP A 29 5.26 12.63 1.36
CA ASP A 29 5.08 13.29 2.66
C ASP A 29 6.24 13.00 3.61
N THR A 30 6.77 11.76 3.61
CA THR A 30 7.95 11.38 4.42
C THR A 30 9.20 12.15 4.01
N LEU A 31 9.45 12.24 2.70
CA LEU A 31 10.61 12.97 2.17
C LEU A 31 10.48 14.47 2.47
N LYS A 32 9.28 15.01 2.31
CA LYS A 32 9.00 16.42 2.60
C LYS A 32 9.12 16.73 4.09
N ALA A 33 8.58 15.89 4.97
CA ALA A 33 8.72 16.02 6.41
C ALA A 33 10.20 16.06 6.82
N PHE A 34 11.02 15.20 6.22
CA PHE A 34 12.46 15.18 6.46
C PHE A 34 13.15 16.46 5.97
N GLU A 35 12.81 16.96 4.77
CA GLU A 35 13.42 18.17 4.21
C GLU A 35 13.03 19.46 4.95
N THR A 36 11.76 19.57 5.36
CA THR A 36 11.21 20.79 5.97
C THR A 36 11.13 20.74 7.49
N GLU A 37 11.54 19.64 8.11
CA GLU A 37 11.39 19.37 9.54
C GLU A 37 9.94 19.50 10.04
N ASP A 38 8.97 19.22 9.17
CA ASP A 38 7.54 19.36 9.46
C ASP A 38 6.90 18.00 9.74
N LEU A 39 6.78 17.68 11.03
CA LEU A 39 6.17 16.43 11.49
C LEU A 39 4.65 16.37 11.30
N SER A 40 3.98 17.47 10.95
CA SER A 40 2.53 17.44 10.68
C SER A 40 2.17 16.57 9.47
N LEU A 41 3.10 16.42 8.53
CA LEU A 41 2.94 15.66 7.29
C LEU A 41 2.87 14.14 7.49
N ILE A 42 3.25 13.63 8.67
CA ILE A 42 3.27 12.19 8.97
C ILE A 42 2.25 11.78 10.06
N GLN A 43 1.41 12.70 10.52
CA GLN A 43 0.48 12.46 11.63
C GLN A 43 -0.64 11.48 11.28
N ASP A 44 -1.04 11.40 10.01
CA ASP A 44 -2.14 10.56 9.52
C ASP A 44 -1.64 9.21 8.96
N PHE A 45 -0.36 8.89 9.11
CA PHE A 45 0.22 7.67 8.53
C PHE A 45 -0.41 6.39 9.08
N ALA A 46 -0.76 6.38 10.37
CA ALA A 46 -1.52 5.31 11.02
C ALA A 46 -2.81 4.99 10.24
N GLU A 47 -3.63 6.01 10.01
CA GLU A 47 -4.90 5.86 9.28
C GLU A 47 -4.68 5.44 7.82
N ARG A 48 -3.65 5.96 7.16
CA ARG A 48 -3.31 5.57 5.78
C ARG A 48 -2.86 4.12 5.68
N ASP A 49 -2.12 3.62 6.67
CA ASP A 49 -1.66 2.23 6.73
C ASP A 49 -2.82 1.27 6.99
N ASP A 50 -3.71 1.59 7.94
CA ASP A 50 -4.98 0.87 8.17
C ASP A 50 -5.83 0.78 6.89
N ASN A 51 -5.86 1.86 6.11
CA ASN A 51 -6.54 1.91 4.81
C ASN A 51 -5.88 0.97 3.79
N LEU A 52 -4.55 0.94 3.69
CA LEU A 52 -3.82 0.01 2.82
C LEU A 52 -4.13 -1.44 3.18
N ASP A 53 -4.16 -1.74 4.47
CA ASP A 53 -4.39 -3.08 4.96
C ASP A 53 -5.83 -3.55 4.67
N THR A 54 -6.80 -2.67 4.89
CA THR A 54 -8.21 -2.87 4.52
C THR A 54 -8.37 -3.13 3.01
N LEU A 55 -7.71 -2.33 2.16
CA LEU A 55 -7.75 -2.49 0.71
C LEU A 55 -7.11 -3.82 0.28
N ARG A 56 -5.98 -4.20 0.88
CA ARG A 56 -5.31 -5.47 0.62
C ARG A 56 -6.24 -6.65 0.94
N TYR A 57 -6.93 -6.61 2.08
CA TYR A 57 -7.93 -7.63 2.43
C TYR A 57 -9.14 -7.66 1.49
N SER A 58 -9.59 -6.50 1.02
CA SER A 58 -10.67 -6.41 0.03
C SER A 58 -10.26 -7.05 -1.30
N ILE A 59 -9.07 -6.72 -1.82
CA ILE A 59 -8.53 -7.29 -3.07
C ILE A 59 -8.36 -8.80 -2.95
N PHE A 60 -7.90 -9.28 -1.79
CA PHE A 60 -7.77 -10.72 -1.55
C PHE A 60 -9.11 -11.44 -1.66
N ARG A 61 -10.17 -10.92 -1.02
CA ARG A 61 -11.51 -11.52 -1.08
C ARG A 61 -12.10 -11.48 -2.49
N GLU A 62 -12.00 -10.33 -3.16
CA GLU A 62 -12.46 -10.17 -4.55
C GLU A 62 -11.74 -11.15 -5.49
N CYS A 63 -10.42 -11.30 -5.35
CA CYS A 63 -9.64 -12.25 -6.13
C CYS A 63 -10.11 -13.70 -5.91
N LEU A 64 -10.41 -14.11 -4.67
CA LEU A 64 -10.93 -15.45 -4.40
C LEU A 64 -12.28 -15.69 -5.09
N THR A 65 -13.18 -14.72 -5.08
CA THR A 65 -14.46 -14.81 -5.80
C THR A 65 -14.25 -15.07 -7.29
N TYR A 66 -13.37 -14.31 -7.96
CA TYR A 66 -13.07 -14.53 -9.37
C TYR A 66 -12.38 -15.86 -9.67
N MET A 67 -11.55 -16.37 -8.74
CA MET A 67 -10.95 -17.69 -8.86
C MET A 67 -11.99 -18.82 -8.76
N MET A 68 -13.00 -18.65 -7.90
CA MET A 68 -14.10 -19.61 -7.74
C MET A 68 -15.06 -19.62 -8.94
N GLU A 69 -15.25 -18.47 -9.58
CA GLU A 69 -16.08 -18.33 -10.78
C GLU A 69 -15.43 -18.97 -12.03
N ASP A 70 -14.12 -18.77 -12.24
CA ASP A 70 -13.37 -19.40 -13.33
C ASP A 70 -11.92 -19.68 -12.94
N GLN A 71 -11.52 -20.96 -12.99
CA GLN A 71 -10.16 -21.42 -12.70
C GLN A 71 -9.08 -20.76 -13.59
N LYS A 72 -9.42 -20.25 -14.77
CA LYS A 72 -8.48 -19.52 -15.64
C LYS A 72 -7.97 -18.22 -15.00
N ASN A 73 -8.69 -17.70 -14.01
CA ASN A 73 -8.33 -16.48 -13.29
C ASN A 73 -7.27 -16.72 -12.19
N ILE A 74 -7.00 -17.97 -11.77
CA ILE A 74 -6.13 -18.30 -10.63
C ILE A 74 -4.77 -17.61 -10.73
N THR A 75 -4.04 -17.80 -11.82
CA THR A 75 -2.70 -17.21 -11.98
C THR A 75 -2.72 -15.69 -11.93
N ARG A 76 -3.75 -15.06 -12.50
CA ARG A 76 -3.85 -13.60 -12.60
C ARG A 76 -4.22 -12.98 -11.24
N CYS A 77 -5.22 -13.55 -10.57
CA CYS A 77 -5.63 -13.16 -9.24
C CYS A 77 -4.51 -13.38 -8.21
N ALA A 78 -3.71 -14.45 -8.34
CA ALA A 78 -2.53 -14.66 -7.50
C ALA A 78 -1.50 -13.53 -7.67
N ASN A 79 -1.26 -13.07 -8.90
CA ASN A 79 -0.40 -11.91 -9.14
C ASN A 79 -0.97 -10.62 -8.54
N TYR A 80 -2.28 -10.38 -8.63
CA TYR A 80 -2.92 -9.20 -8.02
C TYR A 80 -2.83 -9.21 -6.50
N ILE A 81 -3.03 -10.37 -5.86
CA ILE A 81 -2.84 -10.55 -4.42
C ILE A 81 -1.40 -10.21 -4.02
N MET A 82 -0.41 -10.68 -4.80
CA MET A 82 1.00 -10.38 -4.55
C MET A 82 1.30 -8.89 -4.69
N ILE A 83 0.78 -8.23 -5.72
CA ILE A 83 0.94 -6.78 -5.90
C ILE A 83 0.35 -6.01 -4.71
N ALA A 84 -0.88 -6.33 -4.29
CA ALA A 84 -1.51 -5.68 -3.14
C ALA A 84 -0.70 -5.87 -1.85
N ARG A 85 -0.17 -7.08 -1.61
CA ARG A 85 0.75 -7.35 -0.50
C ARG A 85 2.02 -6.52 -0.56
N TYR A 86 2.62 -6.35 -1.75
CA TYR A 86 3.83 -5.55 -1.86
C TYR A 86 3.57 -4.06 -1.62
N LEU A 87 2.40 -3.55 -2.03
CA LEU A 87 2.01 -2.16 -1.76
C LEU A 87 1.79 -1.92 -0.26
N GLU A 88 1.09 -2.82 0.45
CA GLU A 88 0.92 -2.71 1.90
C GLU A 88 2.28 -2.74 2.64
N ARG A 89 3.18 -3.67 2.29
CA ARG A 89 4.55 -3.66 2.85
C ARG A 89 5.34 -2.39 2.57
N CYS A 90 5.10 -1.74 1.44
CA CYS A 90 5.71 -0.43 1.18
C CYS A 90 5.15 0.62 2.16
N GLY A 91 3.85 0.59 2.46
CA GLY A 91 3.22 1.40 3.51
C GLY A 91 3.89 1.21 4.88
N ASP A 92 3.96 -0.04 5.35
CA ASP A 92 4.67 -0.43 6.58
C ASP A 92 6.07 0.17 6.67
N HIS A 93 6.86 0.01 5.60
CA HIS A 93 8.23 0.51 5.54
C HIS A 93 8.29 2.02 5.62
N VAL A 94 7.34 2.71 5.00
CA VAL A 94 7.25 4.17 5.05
C VAL A 94 6.90 4.64 6.47
N CYS A 95 5.97 3.97 7.15
CA CYS A 95 5.69 4.22 8.57
C CYS A 95 6.95 4.08 9.44
N LYS A 96 7.75 3.02 9.23
CA LYS A 96 9.02 2.84 9.96
C LYS A 96 10.09 3.87 9.64
N ILE A 97 10.05 4.49 8.46
CA ILE A 97 10.94 5.61 8.14
C ILE A 97 10.45 6.88 8.83
N ALA A 98 9.14 7.14 8.82
CA ALA A 98 8.52 8.28 9.51
C ALA A 98 8.78 8.25 11.02
N GLU A 99 8.69 7.09 11.68
CA GLU A 99 9.08 6.91 13.10
C GLU A 99 10.52 7.35 13.37
N LYS A 100 11.46 7.03 12.46
CA LYS A 100 12.87 7.42 12.59
C LYS A 100 13.08 8.92 12.39
N ILE A 101 12.35 9.53 11.46
CA ILE A 101 12.37 10.98 11.22
C ILE A 101 11.84 11.71 12.44
N HIS A 102 10.71 11.27 13.00
CA HIS A 102 10.17 11.81 14.25
C HIS A 102 11.20 11.75 15.38
N PHE A 103 11.83 10.59 15.58
CA PHE A 103 12.87 10.42 16.60
C PHE A 103 14.09 11.33 16.35
N MET A 104 14.49 11.52 15.10
CA MET A 104 15.62 12.40 14.75
C MET A 104 15.36 13.86 15.15
N MET A 105 14.12 14.35 15.01
CA MET A 105 13.76 15.74 15.30
C MET A 105 13.41 15.99 16.77
N THR A 106 12.77 15.03 17.44
CA THR A 106 12.24 15.20 18.80
C THR A 106 13.08 14.52 19.88
N GLY A 107 13.87 13.51 19.51
CA GLY A 107 14.50 12.58 20.46
C GLY A 107 13.53 11.57 21.07
N GLU A 108 12.24 11.60 20.72
CA GLU A 108 11.20 10.72 21.27
C GLU A 108 10.81 9.62 20.27
N ARG A 109 10.74 8.39 20.78
CA ARG A 109 10.29 7.24 19.98
C ARG A 109 8.78 7.16 19.99
N ILE A 110 8.20 7.11 18.80
CA ILE A 110 6.79 6.83 18.59
C ILE A 110 6.65 5.52 17.82
N GLU A 111 5.46 4.94 17.88
CA GLU A 111 5.06 3.83 17.03
C GLU A 111 3.87 4.31 16.20
N VAL A 112 4.02 4.27 14.88
CA VAL A 112 2.92 4.48 13.95
C VAL A 112 2.29 3.10 13.77
N LYS A 113 1.04 2.97 14.23
CA LYS A 113 0.24 1.74 14.16
C LYS A 113 -0.90 1.92 13.21
#